data_AF-A0A353GFV5-F1
#
_entry.id   AF-A0A353GFV5-F1
#
_cell.length_a   1.000
_cell.length_b   1.000
_cell.length_c   1.000
_cell.angle_alpha   90.00
_cell.angle_beta   90.00
_cell.angle_gamma   90.00
#
_symmetry.space_group_name_H-M   'P 1'
#
loop_
_entity.id
_entity.type
_entity.pdbx_description
1 polymer ?
#
loop_
_entity_poly.entity_id
_entity_poly.type
_entity_poly.pdbx_seq_one_letter_code
_entity_poly.pdbx_strand_id
1 'polypeptide(L)'
;MSDNATLPTLEKLEVASWRDKIFPLALWAIILGLLFRPLLWNDWLQIKAAINPAALSYSWKLLGMDILCVGIVFVVLYWLILGRIGFIALNTFREAVRNRILYFILFFAIVLMMASGVVKELAISASTRIVTDIGLTSISFFGLMAAVFAGISLVYNELERKTIYTIVSKPVHRYQFLLGKYFGLLLTIYVIVAIMSLFFFLVFNYQANTSDEVLEKVLYATNTSGQMQMVDHPGLVKAVFLLKAVVKSFGQSVGNLFGFATGAVSPNLLVAIALIGLRLMIVTAIAVFFSSFSTPALSAVFTVMLFMAGTLNEDILRFGMHLRETAIKEAAGAAIPLAAYIKVNLAYLAALVVPNLDSLDVNSEILHGDKVNVWRFSVLYAFSYTGIVLLGAILIFRKRNFK
;
A
#
# COMPACT_ATOMS: atom_id res chain seq x y z
N MET A 1 23.72 58.50 -26.28
CA MET A 1 23.10 57.89 -27.47
C MET A 1 23.69 56.49 -27.59
N SER A 2 23.02 55.52 -26.95
CA SER A 2 22.18 54.48 -27.58
C SER A 2 23.04 53.28 -27.98
N ASP A 3 22.78 52.02 -27.68
CA ASP A 3 21.69 51.29 -27.06
C ASP A 3 22.32 50.01 -26.51
N ASN A 4 21.97 49.57 -25.30
CA ASN A 4 22.20 48.19 -24.86
C ASN A 4 20.85 47.54 -24.65
N ALA A 5 20.37 46.86 -25.69
CA ALA A 5 19.20 46.02 -25.67
C ALA A 5 19.45 44.81 -24.74
N THR A 6 18.87 44.84 -23.55
CA THR A 6 18.79 43.66 -22.68
C THR A 6 17.72 42.71 -23.23
N LEU A 7 18.17 41.62 -23.86
CA LEU A 7 17.33 40.49 -24.27
C LEU A 7 16.49 39.96 -23.09
N PRO A 8 15.19 39.67 -23.27
CA PRO A 8 14.40 38.98 -22.27
C PRO A 8 14.89 37.53 -22.17
N THR A 9 15.17 37.08 -20.95
CA THR A 9 15.67 35.74 -20.64
C THR A 9 14.66 34.65 -21.05
N LEU A 10 15.00 33.90 -22.09
CA LEU A 10 14.21 32.79 -22.66
C LEU A 10 13.95 31.63 -21.67
N GLU A 11 14.63 31.61 -20.52
CA GLU A 11 14.52 30.57 -19.49
C GLU A 11 13.19 30.58 -18.72
N LYS A 12 12.42 31.67 -18.77
CA LYS A 12 11.14 31.78 -18.03
C LYS A 12 9.89 31.38 -18.82
N LEU A 13 9.98 31.14 -20.14
CA LEU A 13 8.80 30.94 -20.98
C LEU A 13 8.54 29.47 -21.39
N GLU A 14 9.53 28.58 -21.39
CA GLU A 14 9.32 27.21 -21.90
C GLU A 14 8.80 26.19 -20.87
N VAL A 15 9.13 26.32 -19.59
CA VAL A 15 8.74 25.31 -18.58
C VAL A 15 7.27 25.45 -18.12
N ALA A 16 6.64 26.62 -18.31
CA ALA A 16 5.24 26.85 -17.96
C ALA A 16 4.25 26.36 -19.04
N SER A 17 4.64 26.46 -20.31
CA SER A 17 3.74 26.28 -21.47
C SER A 17 3.14 24.88 -21.63
N TRP A 18 3.94 23.82 -21.42
CA TRP A 18 3.48 22.44 -21.58
C TRP A 18 2.72 21.91 -20.37
N ARG A 19 3.04 22.42 -19.17
CA ARG A 19 2.46 21.99 -17.88
C ARG A 19 1.00 22.44 -17.74
N ASP A 20 0.68 23.64 -18.20
CA ASP A 20 -0.67 24.21 -18.10
C ASP A 20 -1.61 23.69 -19.20
N LYS A 21 -1.08 23.03 -20.24
CA LYS A 21 -1.87 22.44 -21.34
C LYS A 21 -2.05 20.92 -21.23
N ILE A 22 -1.01 20.16 -20.92
CA ILE A 22 -1.08 18.68 -20.88
C ILE A 22 -1.87 18.17 -19.67
N PHE A 23 -1.69 18.76 -18.50
CA PHE A 23 -2.34 18.28 -17.27
C PHE A 23 -3.86 18.44 -17.25
N PRO A 24 -4.46 19.56 -17.69
CA PRO A 24 -5.92 19.60 -17.82
C PRO A 24 -6.41 18.64 -18.90
N LEU A 25 -5.68 18.42 -20.00
CA LEU A 25 -6.08 17.45 -21.04
C LEU A 25 -6.10 16.01 -20.54
N ALA A 26 -5.08 15.59 -19.78
CA ALA A 26 -5.06 14.27 -19.15
C ALA A 26 -6.18 14.12 -18.10
N LEU A 27 -6.44 15.18 -17.32
CA LEU A 27 -7.53 15.23 -16.35
C LEU A 27 -8.90 15.17 -17.05
N TRP A 28 -9.10 15.93 -18.13
CA TRP A 28 -10.30 15.92 -18.96
C TRP A 28 -10.48 14.60 -19.69
N ALA A 29 -9.41 13.92 -20.13
CA ALA A 29 -9.49 12.60 -20.75
C ALA A 29 -9.89 11.50 -19.74
N ILE A 30 -9.41 11.59 -18.50
CA ILE A 30 -9.78 10.68 -17.41
C ILE A 30 -11.20 10.98 -16.90
N ILE A 31 -11.58 12.26 -16.81
CA ILE A 31 -12.95 12.70 -16.49
C ILE A 31 -13.91 12.29 -17.60
N LEU A 32 -13.55 12.41 -18.89
CA LEU A 32 -14.33 11.87 -20.01
C LEU A 32 -14.43 10.34 -19.90
N GLY A 33 -13.33 9.63 -19.60
CA GLY A 33 -13.35 8.19 -19.40
C GLY A 33 -14.27 7.75 -18.25
N LEU A 34 -14.36 8.56 -17.18
CA LEU A 34 -15.26 8.33 -16.05
C LEU A 34 -16.71 8.77 -16.34
N LEU A 35 -16.93 9.80 -17.16
CA LEU A 35 -18.25 10.26 -17.63
C LEU A 35 -18.85 9.35 -18.71
N PHE A 36 -18.03 8.67 -19.51
CA PHE A 36 -18.45 7.65 -20.47
C PHE A 36 -18.59 6.25 -19.83
N ARG A 37 -18.09 6.06 -18.59
CA ARG A 37 -18.24 4.81 -17.84
C ARG A 37 -19.70 4.36 -17.69
N PRO A 38 -20.71 5.21 -17.41
CA PRO A 38 -22.11 4.80 -17.36
C PRO A 38 -22.65 4.31 -18.70
N LEU A 39 -22.11 4.81 -19.82
CA LEU A 39 -22.57 4.48 -21.17
C LEU A 39 -22.18 3.05 -21.56
N LEU A 40 -20.95 2.63 -21.24
CA LEU A 40 -20.46 1.25 -21.43
C LEU A 40 -20.97 0.28 -20.35
N TRP A 41 -21.50 0.80 -19.24
CA TRP A 41 -21.96 0.01 -18.08
C TRP A 41 -23.39 -0.51 -18.24
N ASN A 42 -24.24 0.16 -19.01
CA ASN A 42 -25.60 -0.30 -19.29
C ASN A 42 -25.63 -1.62 -20.08
N ASP A 43 -24.75 -1.76 -21.08
CA ASP A 43 -24.63 -3.00 -21.85
C ASP A 43 -24.09 -4.16 -20.98
N TRP A 44 -23.23 -3.83 -20.01
CA TRP A 44 -22.61 -4.81 -19.11
C TRP A 44 -23.53 -5.27 -17.97
N LEU A 45 -24.44 -4.39 -17.51
CA LEU A 45 -25.51 -4.71 -16.56
C LEU A 45 -26.54 -5.66 -17.15
N GLN A 46 -26.87 -5.51 -18.44
CA GLN A 46 -27.76 -6.43 -19.17
C GLN A 46 -27.18 -7.86 -19.19
N ILE A 47 -25.85 -7.99 -19.40
CA ILE A 47 -25.14 -9.27 -19.39
C ILE A 47 -25.09 -9.89 -17.98
N LYS A 48 -24.87 -9.10 -16.93
CA LYS A 48 -24.87 -9.60 -15.54
C LYS A 48 -26.27 -9.95 -15.01
N ALA A 49 -27.28 -9.17 -15.37
CA ALA A 49 -28.67 -9.46 -15.02
C ALA A 49 -29.16 -10.78 -15.64
N ALA A 50 -28.65 -11.14 -16.81
CA ALA A 50 -28.91 -12.43 -17.45
C ALA A 50 -28.23 -13.63 -16.73
N ILE A 51 -27.17 -13.40 -15.96
CA ILE A 51 -26.37 -14.47 -15.34
C ILE A 51 -26.73 -14.69 -13.86
N ASN A 52 -27.01 -13.63 -13.07
CA ASN A 52 -27.47 -13.78 -11.68
C ASN A 52 -28.12 -12.48 -11.13
N PRO A 53 -29.45 -12.46 -10.91
CA PRO A 53 -30.17 -11.25 -10.47
C PRO A 53 -29.92 -10.87 -9.00
N ALA A 54 -29.43 -11.77 -8.15
CA ALA A 54 -29.22 -11.50 -6.71
C ALA A 54 -27.96 -10.64 -6.41
N ALA A 55 -27.02 -10.54 -7.35
CA ALA A 55 -25.78 -9.77 -7.19
C ALA A 55 -25.96 -8.25 -7.34
N LEU A 56 -27.14 -7.78 -7.77
CA LEU A 56 -27.41 -6.36 -8.03
C LEU A 56 -27.54 -5.52 -6.75
N SER A 57 -27.97 -6.10 -5.62
CA SER A 57 -28.24 -5.35 -4.39
C SER A 57 -26.97 -4.88 -3.65
N TYR A 58 -25.85 -5.60 -3.84
CA TYR A 58 -24.55 -5.23 -3.26
C TYR A 58 -23.76 -4.25 -4.12
N SER A 59 -24.07 -4.16 -5.42
CA SER A 59 -23.26 -3.41 -6.40
C SER A 59 -23.35 -1.89 -6.22
N TRP A 60 -24.51 -1.33 -5.89
CA TRP A 60 -24.70 0.12 -5.82
C TRP A 60 -24.12 0.75 -4.54
N LYS A 61 -24.10 0.01 -3.42
CA LYS A 61 -23.56 0.51 -2.14
C LYS A 61 -22.03 0.54 -2.10
N LEU A 62 -21.36 -0.41 -2.76
CA LEU A 62 -19.89 -0.44 -2.89
C LEU A 62 -19.39 0.57 -3.94
N LEU A 63 -20.07 0.68 -5.10
CA LEU A 63 -19.72 1.68 -6.14
C LEU A 63 -19.78 3.12 -5.64
N GLY A 64 -20.80 3.47 -4.85
CA GLY A 64 -20.94 4.82 -4.29
C GLY A 64 -19.83 5.17 -3.30
N MET A 65 -19.39 4.20 -2.49
CA MET A 65 -18.34 4.39 -1.49
C MET A 65 -16.96 4.47 -2.14
N ASP A 66 -16.68 3.67 -3.17
CA ASP A 66 -15.42 3.71 -3.90
C ASP A 66 -15.27 5.00 -4.72
N ILE A 67 -16.34 5.50 -5.33
CA ILE A 67 -16.33 6.78 -6.07
C ILE A 67 -16.19 7.97 -5.11
N LEU A 68 -16.80 7.91 -3.92
CA LEU A 68 -16.63 8.93 -2.87
C LEU A 68 -15.22 8.91 -2.28
N CYS A 69 -14.66 7.74 -1.98
CA CYS A 69 -13.29 7.60 -1.47
C CYS A 69 -12.26 8.05 -2.50
N VAL A 70 -12.39 7.63 -3.77
CA VAL A 70 -11.52 8.08 -4.86
C VAL A 70 -11.72 9.56 -5.14
N GLY A 71 -12.95 10.07 -5.14
CA GLY A 71 -13.26 11.48 -5.31
C GLY A 71 -12.69 12.36 -4.19
N ILE A 72 -12.79 11.95 -2.93
CA ILE A 72 -12.22 12.65 -1.77
C ILE A 72 -10.69 12.58 -1.82
N VAL A 73 -10.10 11.42 -2.12
CA VAL A 73 -8.65 11.27 -2.30
C VAL A 73 -8.15 12.16 -3.44
N PHE A 74 -8.88 12.27 -4.54
CA PHE A 74 -8.52 13.14 -5.67
C PHE A 74 -8.74 14.63 -5.41
N VAL A 75 -9.78 15.02 -4.67
CA VAL A 75 -9.99 16.40 -4.22
C VAL A 75 -8.92 16.80 -3.20
N VAL A 76 -8.55 15.90 -2.30
CA VAL A 76 -7.44 16.07 -1.35
C VAL A 76 -6.09 16.12 -2.07
N LEU A 77 -5.87 15.26 -3.08
CA LEU A 77 -4.69 15.33 -3.95
C LEU A 77 -4.65 16.63 -4.75
N TYR A 78 -5.76 17.05 -5.35
CA TYR A 78 -5.87 18.30 -6.10
C TYR A 78 -5.61 19.53 -5.21
N TRP A 79 -6.19 19.54 -4.00
CA TRP A 79 -5.99 20.59 -3.00
C TRP A 79 -4.56 20.59 -2.42
N LEU A 80 -3.97 19.41 -2.20
CA LEU A 80 -2.56 19.25 -1.83
C LEU A 80 -1.65 19.77 -2.95
N ILE A 81 -1.87 19.35 -4.20
CA ILE A 81 -1.07 19.66 -5.39
C ILE A 81 -1.06 21.17 -5.70
N LEU A 82 -2.17 21.88 -5.45
CA LEU A 82 -2.27 23.32 -5.66
C LEU A 82 -1.70 24.17 -4.51
N GLY A 83 -1.47 23.57 -3.33
CA GLY A 83 -0.86 24.24 -2.19
C GLY A 83 0.67 24.27 -2.23
N ARG A 84 1.29 25.23 -1.52
CA ARG A 84 2.76 25.29 -1.33
C ARG A 84 3.35 23.97 -0.80
N ILE A 85 2.54 23.19 -0.06
CA ILE A 85 2.89 21.87 0.49
C ILE A 85 2.99 20.81 -0.61
N GLY A 86 2.07 20.78 -1.58
CA GLY A 86 2.10 19.80 -2.67
C GLY A 86 3.25 20.01 -3.64
N PHE A 87 3.65 21.25 -3.89
CA PHE A 87 4.86 21.52 -4.67
C PHE A 87 6.10 20.88 -4.03
N ILE A 88 6.26 21.01 -2.71
CA ILE A 88 7.33 20.37 -1.95
C ILE A 88 7.19 18.84 -2.03
N ALA A 89 5.97 18.32 -1.82
CA ALA A 89 5.68 16.89 -1.86
C ALA A 89 6.03 16.24 -3.21
N LEU A 90 5.67 16.88 -4.34
CA LEU A 90 5.96 16.37 -5.68
C LEU A 90 7.46 16.39 -6.00
N ASN A 91 8.17 17.42 -5.55
CA ASN A 91 9.61 17.47 -5.69
C ASN A 91 10.27 16.33 -4.89
N THR A 92 9.85 16.14 -3.64
CA THR A 92 10.27 15.04 -2.78
C THR A 92 9.95 13.68 -3.41
N PHE A 93 8.77 13.49 -3.98
CA PHE A 93 8.40 12.25 -4.67
C PHE A 93 9.33 11.98 -5.86
N ARG A 94 9.59 13.00 -6.70
CA ARG A 94 10.48 12.86 -7.85
C ARG A 94 11.91 12.56 -7.43
N GLU A 95 12.36 13.12 -6.32
CA GLU A 95 13.66 12.80 -5.72
C GLU A 95 13.70 11.36 -5.21
N ALA A 96 12.67 10.93 -4.46
CA ALA A 96 12.59 9.58 -3.91
C ALA A 96 12.56 8.51 -5.02
N VAL A 97 11.75 8.71 -6.08
CA VAL A 97 11.67 7.80 -7.23
C VAL A 97 12.99 7.69 -7.99
N ARG A 98 13.92 8.64 -7.86
CA ARG A 98 15.26 8.53 -8.48
C ARG A 98 16.24 7.72 -7.63
N ASN A 99 15.86 7.30 -6.43
CA ASN A 99 16.72 6.52 -5.55
C ASN A 99 16.83 5.08 -6.05
N ARG A 100 18.05 4.67 -6.42
CA ARG A 100 18.36 3.31 -6.91
C ARG A 100 17.97 2.22 -5.92
N ILE A 101 18.05 2.49 -4.62
CA ILE A 101 17.73 1.52 -3.56
C ILE A 101 16.27 1.08 -3.66
N LEU A 102 15.34 1.99 -3.97
CA LEU A 102 13.92 1.65 -4.10
C LEU A 102 13.66 0.71 -5.28
N TYR A 103 14.38 0.86 -6.39
CA TYR A 103 14.31 -0.07 -7.53
C TYR A 103 14.84 -1.45 -7.17
N PHE A 104 15.92 -1.55 -6.39
CA PHE A 104 16.42 -2.83 -5.91
C PHE A 104 15.42 -3.54 -5.01
N ILE A 105 14.81 -2.82 -4.06
CA ILE A 105 13.75 -3.36 -3.19
C ILE A 105 12.58 -3.90 -4.02
N LEU A 106 12.12 -3.12 -5.00
CA LEU A 106 11.03 -3.52 -5.89
C LEU A 106 11.40 -4.75 -6.72
N PHE A 107 12.62 -4.81 -7.25
CA PHE A 107 13.12 -5.94 -8.02
C PHE A 107 13.12 -7.23 -7.17
N PHE A 108 13.69 -7.19 -5.97
CA PHE A 108 13.70 -8.35 -5.06
C PHE A 108 12.28 -8.78 -4.65
N ALA A 109 11.37 -7.83 -4.45
CA ALA A 109 9.97 -8.14 -4.17
C ALA A 109 9.31 -8.92 -5.30
N ILE A 110 9.49 -8.47 -6.54
CA ILE A 110 8.91 -9.14 -7.72
C ILE A 110 9.51 -10.55 -7.88
N VAL A 111 10.82 -10.70 -7.65
CA VAL A 111 11.48 -12.01 -7.70
C VAL A 111 10.90 -12.98 -6.67
N LEU A 112 10.72 -12.56 -5.40
CA LEU A 112 10.11 -13.41 -4.38
C LEU A 112 8.65 -13.75 -4.69
N MET A 113 7.88 -12.81 -5.23
CA MET A 113 6.50 -13.08 -5.67
C MET A 113 6.44 -14.09 -6.80
N MET A 114 7.34 -14.02 -7.78
CA MET A 114 7.40 -15.02 -8.86
C MET A 114 7.80 -16.40 -8.31
N ALA A 115 8.76 -16.46 -7.38
CA ALA A 115 9.18 -17.70 -6.74
C ALA A 115 8.02 -18.39 -5.98
N SER A 116 7.05 -17.63 -5.45
CA SER A 116 5.87 -18.19 -4.78
C SER A 116 5.07 -19.15 -5.66
N GLY A 117 5.07 -18.96 -6.99
CA GLY A 117 4.41 -19.86 -7.92
C GLY A 117 5.05 -21.25 -7.98
N VAL A 118 6.37 -21.33 -7.85
CA VAL A 118 7.10 -22.60 -7.79
C VAL A 118 6.83 -23.32 -6.48
N VAL A 119 6.79 -22.57 -5.36
CA VAL A 119 6.52 -23.14 -4.03
C VAL A 119 5.12 -23.76 -3.93
N LYS A 120 4.14 -23.23 -4.67
CA LYS A 120 2.79 -23.80 -4.73
C LYS A 120 2.77 -25.26 -5.20
N GLU A 121 3.59 -25.63 -6.18
CA GLU A 121 3.64 -27.00 -6.73
C GLU A 121 4.21 -28.00 -5.72
N LEU A 122 5.05 -27.54 -4.79
CA LEU A 122 5.63 -28.36 -3.73
C LEU A 122 4.64 -28.64 -2.58
N ALA A 123 3.50 -27.94 -2.53
CA ALA A 123 2.57 -28.00 -1.41
C ALA A 123 1.34 -28.87 -1.69
N ILE A 124 1.21 -29.96 -0.92
CA ILE A 124 0.23 -31.03 -1.15
C ILE A 124 -1.20 -30.64 -0.74
N SER A 125 -1.39 -29.69 0.20
CA SER A 125 -2.68 -29.54 0.92
C SER A 125 -3.30 -28.13 0.93
N ALA A 126 -2.62 -27.08 0.44
CA ALA A 126 -3.14 -25.69 0.53
C ALA A 126 -2.59 -24.75 -0.56
N SER A 127 -2.66 -25.18 -1.82
CA SER A 127 -1.95 -24.55 -2.96
C SER A 127 -2.33 -23.08 -3.20
N THR A 128 -3.56 -22.65 -2.94
CA THR A 128 -3.99 -21.25 -3.13
C THR A 128 -3.64 -20.33 -1.96
N ARG A 129 -3.56 -20.87 -0.73
CA ARG A 129 -3.27 -20.08 0.48
C ARG A 129 -1.80 -19.64 0.56
N ILE A 130 -0.89 -20.46 0.06
CA ILE A 130 0.56 -20.17 0.08
C ILE A 130 0.89 -18.94 -0.77
N VAL A 131 0.27 -18.82 -1.94
CA VAL A 131 0.49 -17.69 -2.85
C VAL A 131 0.00 -16.39 -2.21
N THR A 132 -1.18 -16.44 -1.57
CA THR A 132 -1.73 -15.27 -0.86
C THR A 132 -0.88 -14.88 0.34
N ASP A 133 -0.41 -15.85 1.12
CA ASP A 133 0.42 -15.60 2.31
C ASP A 133 1.77 -14.98 1.93
N ILE A 134 2.52 -15.65 1.05
CA ILE A 134 3.83 -15.18 0.60
C ILE A 134 3.70 -13.83 -0.11
N GLY A 135 2.65 -13.64 -0.90
CA GLY A 135 2.40 -12.39 -1.61
C GLY A 135 2.12 -11.21 -0.68
N LEU A 136 1.17 -11.35 0.26
CA LEU A 136 0.83 -10.29 1.23
C LEU A 136 2.00 -10.01 2.19
N THR A 137 2.68 -11.07 2.65
CA THR A 137 3.89 -10.95 3.47
C THR A 137 5.00 -10.21 2.72
N SER A 138 5.19 -10.49 1.42
CA SER A 138 6.15 -9.77 0.58
C SER A 138 5.78 -8.28 0.46
N ILE A 139 4.50 -7.95 0.25
CA ILE A 139 4.05 -6.54 0.19
C ILE A 139 4.36 -5.81 1.49
N SER A 140 4.02 -6.41 2.63
CA SER A 140 4.25 -5.82 3.95
C SER A 140 5.74 -5.65 4.24
N PHE A 141 6.56 -6.68 4.02
CA PHE A 141 7.99 -6.68 4.32
C PHE A 141 8.80 -5.72 3.45
N PHE A 142 8.65 -5.77 2.13
CA PHE A 142 9.39 -4.85 1.26
C PHE A 142 8.81 -3.43 1.29
N GLY A 143 7.52 -3.28 1.58
CA GLY A 143 6.91 -1.97 1.85
C GLY A 143 7.50 -1.31 3.11
N LEU A 144 7.69 -2.08 4.19
CA LEU A 144 8.41 -1.62 5.39
C LEU A 144 9.82 -1.18 5.03
N MET A 145 10.55 -2.02 4.30
CA MET A 145 11.93 -1.73 3.92
C MET A 145 12.00 -0.46 3.08
N ALA A 146 11.12 -0.30 2.10
CA ALA A 146 10.99 0.92 1.30
C ALA A 146 10.69 2.16 2.17
N ALA A 147 9.76 2.05 3.13
CA ALA A 147 9.40 3.15 4.03
C ALA A 147 10.59 3.61 4.89
N VAL A 148 11.35 2.67 5.45
CA VAL A 148 12.55 2.94 6.25
C VAL A 148 13.63 3.60 5.38
N PHE A 149 13.97 3.02 4.23
CA PHE A 149 15.03 3.55 3.36
C PHE A 149 14.66 4.91 2.72
N ALA A 150 13.41 5.08 2.31
CA ALA A 150 12.93 6.36 1.78
C ALA A 150 12.96 7.45 2.86
N GLY A 151 12.60 7.13 4.11
CA GLY A 151 12.70 8.04 5.24
C GLY A 151 14.14 8.50 5.53
N ILE A 152 15.10 7.57 5.48
CA ILE A 152 16.53 7.87 5.67
C ILE A 152 17.06 8.84 4.61
N SER A 153 16.82 8.50 3.33
CA SER A 153 17.46 9.16 2.20
C SER A 153 17.07 10.63 2.04
N LEU A 154 15.93 11.04 2.59
CA LEU A 154 15.31 12.31 2.22
C LEU A 154 15.44 13.38 3.29
N VAL A 155 15.50 13.01 4.57
CA VAL A 155 15.61 13.98 5.65
C VAL A 155 17.07 14.21 6.06
N TYR A 156 17.89 13.16 6.06
CA TYR A 156 19.30 13.31 6.43
C TYR A 156 20.13 14.03 5.38
N ASN A 157 19.98 13.65 4.10
CA ASN A 157 20.78 14.23 3.02
C ASN A 157 20.55 15.75 2.87
N GLU A 158 19.40 16.25 3.32
CA GLU A 158 19.10 17.68 3.35
C GLU A 158 19.49 18.37 4.66
N LEU A 159 19.49 17.65 5.80
CA LEU A 159 19.93 18.19 7.09
C LEU A 159 21.45 18.41 7.16
N GLU A 160 22.25 17.54 6.56
CA GLU A 160 23.72 17.61 6.63
C GLU A 160 24.36 18.51 5.57
N ARG A 161 23.78 18.63 4.37
CA ARG A 161 24.41 19.35 3.25
C ARG A 161 24.42 20.87 3.37
N LYS A 162 23.95 21.46 4.49
CA LYS A 162 23.77 22.92 4.64
C LYS A 162 22.91 23.55 3.52
N THR A 163 22.23 22.77 2.67
CA THR A 163 21.35 23.24 1.60
C THR A 163 20.03 23.79 2.12
N ILE A 164 19.70 23.58 3.40
CA ILE A 164 18.61 24.29 4.08
C ILE A 164 18.88 25.81 4.08
N TYR A 165 20.14 26.25 4.21
CA TYR A 165 20.47 27.67 4.30
C TYR A 165 20.19 28.45 3.01
N THR A 166 20.17 27.79 1.84
CA THR A 166 19.79 28.43 0.57
C THR A 166 18.29 28.39 0.28
N ILE A 167 17.51 27.57 1.00
CA ILE A 167 16.04 27.50 0.88
C ILE A 167 15.35 28.42 1.91
N VAL A 168 15.97 28.69 3.06
CA VAL A 168 15.44 29.57 4.13
C VAL A 168 15.30 31.04 3.69
N SER A 169 15.90 31.44 2.56
CA SER A 169 15.68 32.77 1.95
C SER A 169 14.29 32.94 1.32
N LYS A 170 13.48 31.86 1.21
CA LYS A 170 12.05 31.92 0.84
C LYS A 170 11.16 31.71 2.08
N PRO A 171 10.06 32.48 2.26
CA PRO A 171 9.23 32.44 3.46
C PRO A 171 8.33 31.19 3.47
N VAL A 172 8.94 30.02 3.69
CA VAL A 172 8.23 28.74 3.87
C VAL A 172 8.26 28.39 5.36
N HIS A 173 7.09 28.28 5.98
CA HIS A 173 7.01 27.88 7.38
C HIS A 173 7.49 26.45 7.56
N ARG A 174 8.24 26.19 8.65
CA ARG A 174 8.87 24.89 8.94
C ARG A 174 7.90 23.69 8.92
N TYR A 175 6.66 23.89 9.35
CA TYR A 175 5.63 22.84 9.33
C TYR A 175 5.20 22.46 7.90
N GLN A 176 5.17 23.42 6.96
CA GLN A 176 4.80 23.18 5.56
C GLN A 176 5.85 22.32 4.87
N PHE A 177 7.12 22.55 5.18
CA PHE A 177 8.23 21.75 4.67
C PHE A 177 8.17 20.30 5.15
N LEU A 178 7.99 20.07 6.46
CA LEU A 178 7.95 18.72 7.01
C LEU A 178 6.72 17.93 6.52
N LEU A 179 5.55 18.56 6.48
CA LEU A 179 4.33 17.94 5.95
C LEU A 179 4.46 17.63 4.45
N GLY A 180 5.04 18.53 3.67
CA GLY A 180 5.29 18.31 2.24
C GLY A 180 6.18 17.08 2.02
N LYS A 181 7.26 16.96 2.79
CA LYS A 181 8.13 15.78 2.74
C LYS A 181 7.42 14.50 3.10
N TYR A 182 6.64 14.51 4.18
CA TYR A 182 5.87 13.35 4.61
C TYR A 182 4.92 12.88 3.50
N PHE A 183 4.13 13.79 2.90
CA PHE A 183 3.21 13.42 1.83
C PHE A 183 3.91 12.95 0.56
N GLY A 184 5.07 13.52 0.20
CA GLY A 184 5.86 13.06 -0.93
C GLY A 184 6.44 11.66 -0.73
N LEU A 185 6.91 11.37 0.49
CA LEU A 185 7.38 10.02 0.87
C LEU A 185 6.22 9.02 0.90
N LEU A 186 5.10 9.39 1.51
CA LEU A 186 3.88 8.56 1.54
C LEU A 186 3.42 8.20 0.13
N LEU A 187 3.39 9.18 -0.78
CA LEU A 187 3.05 8.95 -2.20
C LEU A 187 4.02 7.96 -2.85
N THR A 188 5.31 8.06 -2.56
CA THR A 188 6.33 7.13 -3.08
C THR A 188 6.05 5.71 -2.61
N ILE A 189 5.77 5.52 -1.31
CA ILE A 189 5.45 4.21 -0.75
C ILE A 189 4.16 3.65 -1.33
N TYR A 190 3.13 4.48 -1.50
CA TYR A 190 1.88 4.02 -2.12
C TYR A 190 2.05 3.62 -3.58
N VAL A 191 2.89 4.31 -4.35
CA VAL A 191 3.23 3.89 -5.71
C VAL A 191 3.96 2.55 -5.71
N ILE A 192 4.92 2.35 -4.81
CA ILE A 192 5.64 1.07 -4.67
C ILE A 192 4.68 -0.06 -4.31
N VAL A 193 3.83 0.15 -3.30
CA VAL A 193 2.81 -0.82 -2.88
C VAL A 193 1.85 -1.12 -4.04
N ALA A 194 1.38 -0.11 -4.78
CA ALA A 194 0.49 -0.30 -5.92
C ALA A 194 1.14 -1.15 -7.03
N ILE A 195 2.42 -0.92 -7.34
CA ILE A 195 3.15 -1.74 -8.31
C ILE A 195 3.27 -3.18 -7.79
N MET A 196 3.65 -3.37 -6.52
CA MET A 196 3.76 -4.70 -5.91
C MET A 196 2.41 -5.43 -5.87
N SER A 197 1.33 -4.73 -5.57
CA SER A 197 -0.04 -5.27 -5.58
C SER A 197 -0.49 -5.68 -6.98
N LEU A 198 -0.14 -4.89 -8.01
CA LEU A 198 -0.40 -5.26 -9.40
C LEU A 198 0.33 -6.56 -9.76
N PHE A 199 1.62 -6.68 -9.42
CA PHE A 199 2.38 -7.90 -9.64
C PHE A 199 1.83 -9.10 -8.85
N PHE A 200 1.43 -8.89 -7.59
CA PHE A 200 0.79 -9.91 -6.77
C PHE A 200 -0.49 -10.43 -7.43
N PHE A 201 -1.38 -9.54 -7.89
CA PHE A 201 -2.59 -9.95 -8.59
C PHE A 201 -2.29 -10.64 -9.93
N LEU A 202 -1.24 -10.23 -10.63
CA LEU A 202 -0.80 -10.87 -11.88
C LEU A 202 -0.43 -12.32 -11.61
N VAL A 203 0.44 -12.55 -10.63
CA VAL A 203 0.88 -13.89 -10.23
C VAL A 203 -0.32 -14.72 -9.74
N PHE A 204 -1.19 -14.15 -8.91
CA PHE A 204 -2.37 -14.84 -8.39
C PHE A 204 -3.35 -15.26 -9.50
N ASN A 205 -3.72 -14.34 -10.40
CA ASN A 205 -4.62 -14.63 -11.52
C ASN A 205 -3.99 -15.58 -12.54
N TYR A 206 -2.69 -15.47 -12.79
CA TYR A 206 -1.97 -16.37 -13.69
C TYR A 206 -2.04 -17.81 -13.18
N GLN A 207 -1.83 -17.99 -11.88
CA GLN A 207 -1.94 -19.30 -11.25
C GLN A 207 -3.37 -19.83 -11.17
N ALA A 208 -4.37 -18.96 -11.04
CA ALA A 208 -5.78 -19.37 -11.09
C ALA A 208 -6.19 -19.84 -12.50
N ASN A 209 -5.73 -19.13 -13.55
CA ASN A 209 -6.02 -19.45 -14.94
C ASN A 209 -5.21 -20.66 -15.47
N THR A 210 -4.08 -21.00 -14.82
CA THR A 210 -3.19 -22.13 -15.16
C THR A 210 -3.38 -23.31 -14.20
N SER A 211 -4.57 -23.47 -13.62
CA SER A 211 -4.86 -24.63 -12.76
C SER A 211 -4.93 -25.91 -13.61
N ASP A 212 -4.45 -27.04 -13.09
CA ASP A 212 -4.35 -28.32 -13.83
C ASP A 212 -5.68 -28.74 -14.47
N GLU A 213 -6.79 -28.47 -13.80
CA GLU A 213 -8.16 -28.73 -14.32
C GLU A 213 -8.48 -27.93 -15.60
N VAL A 214 -7.98 -26.69 -15.70
CA VAL A 214 -8.18 -25.82 -16.86
C VAL A 214 -7.25 -26.27 -18.00
N LEU A 215 -6.01 -26.64 -17.67
CA LEU A 215 -5.07 -27.17 -18.65
C LEU A 215 -5.57 -28.51 -19.22
N GLU A 216 -6.13 -29.38 -18.39
CA GLU A 216 -6.78 -30.62 -18.83
C GLU A 216 -7.92 -30.33 -19.80
N LYS A 217 -8.85 -29.43 -19.46
CA LYS A 217 -9.95 -29.02 -20.35
C LYS A 217 -9.50 -28.41 -21.68
N VAL A 218 -8.33 -27.78 -21.72
CA VAL A 218 -7.78 -27.15 -22.94
C VAL A 218 -7.00 -28.15 -23.80
N LEU A 219 -6.39 -29.17 -23.18
CA LEU A 219 -5.58 -30.19 -23.86
C LEU A 219 -6.38 -31.39 -24.33
N TYR A 220 -7.51 -31.64 -23.69
CA TYR A 220 -8.45 -32.70 -24.03
C TYR A 220 -9.74 -32.05 -24.53
N ALA A 221 -9.90 -31.99 -25.85
CA ALA A 221 -11.16 -31.56 -26.44
C ALA A 221 -12.20 -32.65 -26.15
N THR A 222 -13.29 -32.27 -25.48
CA THR A 222 -14.44 -33.15 -25.31
C THR A 222 -15.27 -33.07 -26.58
N ASN A 223 -15.33 -34.15 -27.36
CA ASN A 223 -16.26 -34.24 -28.47
C ASN A 223 -17.70 -34.25 -27.94
N THR A 224 -18.68 -33.88 -28.77
CA THR A 224 -20.14 -33.92 -28.46
C THR A 224 -20.67 -35.29 -28.01
N SER A 225 -19.82 -36.33 -28.05
CA SER A 225 -20.07 -37.71 -27.60
C SER A 225 -19.40 -38.06 -26.25
N GLY A 226 -18.80 -37.10 -25.54
CA GLY A 226 -18.21 -37.31 -24.20
C GLY A 226 -16.87 -38.07 -24.16
N GLN A 227 -16.23 -38.31 -25.31
CA GLN A 227 -14.90 -38.91 -25.37
C GLN A 227 -13.79 -37.84 -25.40
N MET A 228 -12.76 -38.03 -24.56
CA MET A 228 -11.58 -37.16 -24.49
C MET A 228 -10.60 -37.54 -25.60
N GLN A 229 -10.45 -36.68 -26.61
CA GLN A 229 -9.37 -36.79 -27.59
C GLN A 229 -8.34 -35.69 -27.35
N MET A 230 -7.06 -36.08 -27.40
CA MET A 230 -5.93 -35.15 -27.31
C MET A 230 -5.97 -34.18 -28.50
N VAL A 231 -5.80 -32.88 -28.23
CA VAL A 231 -5.81 -31.85 -29.28
C VAL A 231 -4.55 -31.94 -30.16
N ASP A 232 -4.72 -31.76 -31.47
CA ASP A 232 -3.62 -31.71 -32.44
C ASP A 232 -2.60 -30.61 -32.07
N HIS A 233 -1.31 -30.96 -32.08
CA HIS A 233 -0.17 -30.13 -31.63
C HIS A 233 -0.24 -29.62 -30.17
N PRO A 234 -0.17 -30.52 -29.17
CA PRO A 234 -0.33 -30.17 -27.76
C PRO A 234 0.69 -29.15 -27.25
N GLY A 235 1.91 -29.13 -27.79
CA GLY A 235 2.93 -28.14 -27.40
C GLY A 235 2.58 -26.70 -27.79
N LEU A 236 2.07 -26.50 -29.02
CA LEU A 236 1.70 -25.17 -29.52
C LEU A 236 0.43 -24.66 -28.84
N VAL A 237 -0.54 -25.54 -28.59
CA VAL A 237 -1.78 -25.19 -27.88
C VAL A 237 -1.48 -24.75 -26.44
N LYS A 238 -0.59 -25.45 -25.72
CA LYS A 238 -0.11 -25.01 -24.39
C LYS A 238 0.55 -23.65 -24.46
N ALA A 239 1.49 -23.44 -25.38
CA ALA A 239 2.22 -22.18 -25.49
C ALA A 239 1.30 -20.99 -25.79
N VAL A 240 0.36 -21.15 -26.72
CA VAL A 240 -0.64 -20.12 -27.06
C VAL A 240 -1.59 -19.87 -25.88
N PHE A 241 -1.99 -20.93 -25.16
CA PHE A 241 -2.83 -20.79 -23.97
C PHE A 241 -2.11 -20.02 -22.85
N LEU A 242 -0.84 -20.36 -22.57
CA LEU A 242 -0.03 -19.66 -21.56
C LEU A 242 0.12 -18.17 -21.91
N LEU A 243 0.40 -17.83 -23.17
CA LEU A 243 0.46 -16.44 -23.63
C LEU A 243 -0.87 -15.70 -23.43
N LYS A 244 -1.99 -16.32 -23.82
CA LYS A 244 -3.32 -15.75 -23.58
C LYS A 244 -3.64 -15.62 -22.08
N ALA A 245 -3.20 -16.56 -21.26
CA ALA A 245 -3.37 -16.54 -19.82
C ALA A 245 -2.60 -15.38 -19.17
N VAL A 246 -1.38 -15.08 -19.62
CA VAL A 246 -0.63 -13.90 -19.16
C VAL A 246 -1.38 -12.60 -19.48
N VAL A 247 -1.83 -12.44 -20.73
CA VAL A 247 -2.54 -11.22 -21.17
C VAL A 247 -3.86 -11.05 -20.42
N LYS A 248 -4.66 -12.12 -20.29
CA LYS A 248 -5.90 -12.13 -19.51
C LYS A 248 -5.64 -11.79 -18.05
N SER A 249 -4.60 -12.37 -17.46
CA SER A 249 -4.23 -12.13 -16.06
C SER A 249 -3.77 -10.70 -15.84
N PHE A 250 -3.03 -10.11 -16.78
CA PHE A 250 -2.66 -8.70 -16.71
C PHE A 250 -3.89 -7.78 -16.70
N GLY A 251 -4.83 -7.99 -17.64
CA GLY A 251 -6.09 -7.23 -17.68
C GLY A 251 -6.91 -7.37 -16.40
N GLN A 252 -7.07 -8.59 -15.90
CA GLN A 252 -7.77 -8.86 -14.63
C GLN A 252 -7.07 -8.22 -13.42
N SER A 253 -5.73 -8.18 -13.43
CA SER A 253 -4.95 -7.63 -12.31
C SER A 253 -5.07 -6.12 -12.21
N VAL A 254 -5.04 -5.43 -13.35
CA VAL A 254 -5.34 -3.99 -13.40
C VAL A 254 -6.78 -3.74 -12.95
N GLY A 255 -7.74 -4.55 -13.43
CA GLY A 255 -9.14 -4.47 -12.99
C GLY A 255 -9.29 -4.60 -11.47
N ASN A 256 -8.65 -5.62 -10.88
CA ASN A 256 -8.72 -5.90 -9.45
C ASN A 256 -8.10 -4.77 -8.62
N LEU A 257 -6.99 -4.16 -9.07
CA LEU A 257 -6.38 -3.01 -8.38
C LEU A 257 -7.35 -1.82 -8.25
N PHE A 258 -8.23 -1.62 -9.24
CA PHE A 258 -9.25 -0.57 -9.23
C PHE A 258 -10.61 -1.04 -8.69
N GLY A 259 -10.69 -2.21 -8.05
CA GLY A 259 -11.92 -2.74 -7.48
C GLY A 259 -12.90 -3.32 -8.50
N PHE A 260 -12.53 -3.41 -9.78
CA PHE A 260 -13.28 -4.21 -10.75
C PHE A 260 -12.98 -5.67 -10.44
N ALA A 261 -13.76 -6.27 -9.54
CA ALA A 261 -13.64 -7.67 -9.14
C ALA A 261 -13.82 -8.60 -10.35
N THR A 262 -12.70 -8.92 -10.99
CA THR A 262 -12.62 -9.75 -12.19
C THR A 262 -11.84 -11.02 -11.85
N GLY A 263 -12.53 -12.16 -11.86
CA GLY A 263 -11.92 -13.47 -11.66
C GLY A 263 -11.95 -14.00 -10.22
N ALA A 264 -10.85 -14.66 -9.81
CA ALA A 264 -10.75 -15.47 -8.59
C ALA A 264 -10.30 -14.68 -7.33
N VAL A 265 -10.02 -13.38 -7.47
CA VAL A 265 -9.53 -12.54 -6.36
C VAL A 265 -10.69 -12.21 -5.42
N SER A 266 -10.55 -12.56 -4.15
CA SER A 266 -11.52 -12.18 -3.13
C SER A 266 -11.40 -10.67 -2.81
N PRO A 267 -12.53 -9.96 -2.58
CA PRO A 267 -12.49 -8.56 -2.16
C PRO A 267 -11.65 -8.31 -0.89
N ASN A 268 -11.53 -9.35 -0.06
CA ASN A 268 -10.74 -9.34 1.17
C ASN A 268 -9.24 -9.08 0.91
N LEU A 269 -8.69 -9.49 -0.24
CA LEU A 269 -7.29 -9.23 -0.58
C LEU A 269 -7.02 -7.73 -0.81
N LEU A 270 -7.99 -7.00 -1.38
CA LEU A 270 -7.88 -5.55 -1.55
C LEU A 270 -7.92 -4.84 -0.20
N VAL A 271 -8.78 -5.31 0.71
CA VAL A 271 -8.84 -4.82 2.09
C VAL A 271 -7.51 -5.02 2.80
N ALA A 272 -6.89 -6.20 2.68
CA ALA A 272 -5.57 -6.46 3.26
C ALA A 272 -4.50 -5.49 2.75
N ILE A 273 -4.43 -5.30 1.43
CA ILE A 273 -3.48 -4.36 0.81
C ILE A 273 -3.73 -2.92 1.29
N ALA A 274 -4.99 -2.51 1.42
CA ALA A 274 -5.34 -1.19 1.95
C ALA A 274 -4.89 -1.02 3.42
N LEU A 275 -5.08 -2.03 4.27
CA LEU A 275 -4.62 -2.01 5.66
C LEU A 275 -3.08 -2.02 5.78
N ILE A 276 -2.38 -2.74 4.89
CA ILE A 276 -0.92 -2.65 4.77
C ILE A 276 -0.51 -1.21 4.41
N GLY A 277 -1.23 -0.56 3.50
CA GLY A 277 -1.02 0.85 3.17
C GLY A 277 -1.18 1.78 4.39
N LEU A 278 -2.19 1.56 5.23
CA LEU A 278 -2.37 2.30 6.49
C LEU A 278 -1.27 2.02 7.51
N ARG A 279 -0.79 0.77 7.58
CA ARG A 279 0.34 0.41 8.44
C ARG A 279 1.61 1.16 8.02
N LEU A 280 1.89 1.20 6.72
CA LEU A 280 3.04 1.92 6.18
C LEU A 280 2.92 3.45 6.31
N MET A 281 1.69 3.99 6.34
CA MET A 281 1.44 5.41 6.66
C MET A 281 1.94 5.78 8.07
N ILE A 282 1.70 4.92 9.06
CA ILE A 282 2.21 5.11 10.43
C ILE A 282 3.74 4.97 10.44
N VAL A 283 4.28 3.93 9.80
CA VAL A 283 5.72 3.67 9.75
C VAL A 283 6.49 4.82 9.09
N THR A 284 5.96 5.38 8.00
CA THR A 284 6.58 6.54 7.34
C THR A 284 6.56 7.78 8.23
N ALA A 285 5.51 7.99 9.04
CA ALA A 285 5.47 9.09 10.00
C ALA A 285 6.50 8.90 11.11
N ILE A 286 6.66 7.68 11.61
CA ILE A 286 7.70 7.31 12.59
C ILE A 286 9.10 7.52 11.99
N ALA A 287 9.32 7.12 10.74
CA ALA A 287 10.58 7.33 10.04
C ALA A 287 10.93 8.83 9.92
N VAL A 288 9.96 9.65 9.52
CA VAL A 288 10.12 11.10 9.45
C VAL A 288 10.37 11.70 10.84
N PHE A 289 9.69 11.22 11.88
CA PHE A 289 9.87 11.68 13.25
C PHE A 289 11.31 11.47 13.73
N PHE A 290 11.85 10.26 13.66
CA PHE A 290 13.23 9.99 14.09
C PHE A 290 14.27 10.69 13.24
N SER A 291 14.02 10.83 11.94
CA SER A 291 14.95 11.51 11.03
C SER A 291 15.10 13.00 11.35
N SER A 292 14.16 13.59 12.11
CA SER A 292 14.21 15.00 12.50
C SER A 292 15.28 15.33 13.54
N PHE A 293 15.70 14.34 14.34
CA PHE A 293 16.65 14.53 15.44
C PHE A 293 17.76 13.48 15.54
N SER A 294 17.67 12.37 14.82
CA SER A 294 18.63 11.26 14.86
C SER A 294 19.46 11.14 13.58
N THR A 295 20.57 10.40 13.66
CA THR A 295 21.37 10.04 12.48
C THR A 295 20.65 9.00 11.61
N PRO A 296 20.99 8.82 10.33
CA PRO A 296 20.35 7.89 9.40
C PRO A 296 20.23 6.48 9.94
N ALA A 297 21.36 5.95 10.40
CA ALA A 297 21.46 4.59 10.87
C ALA A 297 20.60 4.41 12.12
N LEU A 298 20.69 5.34 13.08
CA LEU A 298 19.89 5.28 14.30
C LEU A 298 18.40 5.47 14.01
N SER A 299 18.04 6.37 13.10
CA SER A 299 16.65 6.58 12.66
C SER A 299 16.07 5.33 12.02
N ALA A 300 16.85 4.63 11.19
CA ALA A 300 16.46 3.37 10.58
C ALA A 300 16.19 2.31 11.65
N VAL A 301 17.14 2.15 12.57
CA VAL A 301 17.08 1.19 13.68
C VAL A 301 15.86 1.46 14.56
N PHE A 302 15.63 2.71 14.98
CA PHE A 302 14.47 3.07 15.81
C PHE A 302 13.13 2.85 15.09
N THR A 303 13.07 3.14 13.78
CA THR A 303 11.86 2.90 12.99
C THR A 303 11.55 1.40 12.90
N VAL A 304 12.55 0.57 12.63
CA VAL A 304 12.41 -0.89 12.58
C VAL A 304 12.04 -1.45 13.94
N MET A 305 12.69 -0.98 15.02
CA MET A 305 12.38 -1.41 16.39
C MET A 305 10.93 -1.10 16.77
N LEU A 306 10.42 0.09 16.47
CA LEU A 306 9.03 0.45 16.75
C LEU A 306 8.04 -0.28 15.86
N PHE A 307 8.41 -0.57 14.62
CA PHE A 307 7.61 -1.44 13.76
C PHE A 307 7.49 -2.85 14.37
N MET A 308 8.62 -3.46 14.73
CA MET A 308 8.64 -4.81 15.32
C MET A 308 7.90 -4.85 16.66
N ALA A 309 8.10 -3.85 17.51
CA ALA A 309 7.34 -3.74 18.76
C ALA A 309 5.83 -3.64 18.47
N GLY A 310 5.45 -2.87 17.43
CA GLY A 310 4.06 -2.67 17.08
C GLY A 310 3.37 -3.87 16.45
N THR A 311 4.11 -4.71 15.73
CA THR A 311 3.60 -6.01 15.26
C THR A 311 3.42 -7.00 16.41
N LEU A 312 4.18 -6.86 17.49
CA LEU A 312 4.06 -7.72 18.68
C LEU A 312 3.03 -7.20 19.70
N ASN A 313 2.34 -6.09 19.40
CA ASN A 313 1.48 -5.43 20.38
C ASN A 313 0.31 -6.31 20.86
N GLU A 314 -0.36 -6.99 19.94
CA GLU A 314 -1.47 -7.90 20.25
C GLU A 314 -0.99 -9.12 21.05
N ASP A 315 0.21 -9.62 20.76
CA ASP A 315 0.83 -10.71 21.53
C ASP A 315 1.16 -10.27 22.97
N ILE A 316 1.62 -9.03 23.17
CA ILE A 316 1.84 -8.45 24.52
C ILE A 316 0.51 -8.38 25.29
N LEU A 317 -0.58 -7.97 24.64
CA LEU A 317 -1.92 -7.94 25.25
C LEU A 317 -2.41 -9.34 25.60
N ARG A 318 -2.28 -10.29 24.68
CA ARG A 318 -2.61 -11.71 24.91
C ARG A 318 -1.82 -12.30 26.06
N PHE A 319 -0.52 -11.99 26.13
CA PHE A 319 0.33 -12.40 27.24
C PHE A 319 -0.12 -11.76 28.57
N GLY A 320 -0.46 -10.47 28.58
CA GLY A 320 -1.02 -9.78 29.75
C GLY A 320 -2.36 -10.39 30.22
N MET A 321 -3.21 -10.83 29.29
CA MET A 321 -4.44 -11.55 29.60
C MET A 321 -4.16 -12.93 30.21
N HIS A 322 -3.23 -13.70 29.65
CA HIS A 322 -2.81 -14.98 30.22
C HIS A 322 -2.23 -14.82 31.62
N LEU A 323 -1.37 -13.81 31.85
CA LEU A 323 -0.85 -13.51 33.19
C LEU A 323 -1.96 -13.17 34.18
N ARG A 324 -2.95 -12.39 33.75
CA ARG A 324 -4.12 -12.05 34.58
C ARG A 324 -4.95 -13.29 34.90
N GLU A 325 -5.20 -14.15 33.92
CA GLU A 325 -5.98 -15.37 34.11
C GLU A 325 -5.28 -16.34 35.06
N THR A 326 -3.98 -16.56 34.89
CA THR A 326 -3.17 -17.39 35.80
C THR A 326 -3.17 -16.81 37.21
N ALA A 327 -3.03 -15.49 37.36
CA ALA A 327 -3.06 -14.83 38.66
C ALA A 327 -4.41 -14.97 39.37
N ILE A 328 -5.52 -14.96 38.62
CA ILE A 328 -6.87 -15.19 39.17
C ILE A 328 -7.04 -16.65 39.60
N LYS A 329 -6.54 -17.60 38.81
CA LYS A 329 -6.57 -19.04 39.15
C LYS A 329 -5.74 -19.35 40.39
N GLU A 330 -4.52 -18.82 40.47
CA GLU A 330 -3.62 -18.98 41.63
C GLU A 330 -4.16 -18.32 42.89
N ALA A 331 -4.85 -17.18 42.75
CA ALA A 331 -5.45 -16.51 43.89
C ALA A 331 -6.58 -17.33 44.54
N ALA A 332 -7.23 -18.26 43.80
CA ALA A 332 -8.27 -19.15 44.31
C ALA A 332 -9.37 -18.45 45.16
N GLY A 333 -9.74 -17.22 44.80
CA GLY A 333 -10.71 -16.39 45.53
C GLY A 333 -10.12 -15.46 46.61
N ALA A 334 -8.81 -15.53 46.86
CA ALA A 334 -8.06 -14.56 47.66
C ALA A 334 -7.65 -13.31 46.85
N ALA A 335 -6.99 -12.35 47.50
CA ALA A 335 -6.46 -11.17 46.83
C ALA A 335 -5.31 -11.55 45.88
N ILE A 336 -5.34 -10.99 44.66
CA ILE A 336 -4.30 -11.22 43.64
C ILE A 336 -2.95 -10.73 44.20
N PRO A 337 -1.88 -11.54 44.15
CA PRO A 337 -0.58 -11.15 44.69
C PRO A 337 -0.04 -9.91 43.97
N LEU A 338 0.58 -8.99 44.73
CA LEU A 338 1.09 -7.71 44.21
C LEU A 338 2.05 -7.90 43.03
N ALA A 339 2.89 -8.92 43.07
CA ALA A 339 3.81 -9.25 41.98
C ALA A 339 3.08 -9.56 40.66
N ALA A 340 1.95 -10.26 40.71
CA ALA A 340 1.15 -10.54 39.52
C ALA A 340 0.45 -9.27 39.00
N TYR A 341 -0.08 -8.44 39.90
CA TYR A 341 -0.67 -7.16 39.54
C TYR A 341 0.34 -6.24 38.82
N ILE A 342 1.57 -6.15 39.32
CA ILE A 342 2.64 -5.37 38.69
C ILE A 342 2.95 -5.90 37.29
N LYS A 343 3.12 -7.22 37.13
CA LYS A 343 3.42 -7.84 35.81
C LYS A 343 2.31 -7.57 34.78
N VAL A 344 1.05 -7.72 35.18
CA VAL A 344 -0.10 -7.49 34.31
C VAL A 344 -0.18 -6.03 33.87
N ASN A 345 -0.04 -5.07 34.80
CA ASN A 345 -0.07 -3.66 34.46
C ASN A 345 1.12 -3.23 33.59
N LEU A 346 2.30 -3.80 33.83
CA LEU A 346 3.48 -3.52 33.01
C LEU A 346 3.28 -4.00 31.57
N ALA A 347 2.63 -5.15 31.36
CA ALA A 347 2.26 -5.63 30.03
C ALA A 347 1.27 -4.66 29.32
N TYR A 348 0.21 -4.22 30.01
CA TYR A 348 -0.75 -3.26 29.43
C TYR A 348 -0.13 -1.88 29.16
N LEU A 349 0.77 -1.41 30.04
CA LEU A 349 1.50 -0.15 29.82
C LEU A 349 2.43 -0.25 28.62
N ALA A 350 3.15 -1.37 28.46
CA ALA A 350 3.99 -1.61 27.29
C ALA A 350 3.15 -1.56 25.99
N ALA A 351 1.97 -2.18 25.99
CA ALA A 351 1.05 -2.17 24.86
C ALA A 351 0.39 -0.81 24.58
N LEU A 352 0.42 0.13 25.53
CA LEU A 352 -0.12 1.49 25.34
C LEU A 352 0.91 2.43 24.67
N VAL A 353 2.20 2.22 24.95
CA VAL A 353 3.28 3.09 24.45
C VAL A 353 3.57 2.84 22.96
N VAL A 354 3.42 1.59 22.54
CA VAL A 354 3.79 1.11 21.20
C VAL A 354 2.57 1.19 20.26
N PRO A 355 2.74 1.54 18.97
CA PRO A 355 1.64 1.51 18.02
C PRO A 355 1.13 0.07 17.83
N ASN A 356 -0.18 -0.16 17.89
CA ASN A 356 -0.78 -1.45 17.55
C ASN A 356 -0.85 -1.63 16.02
N LEU A 357 0.25 -2.05 15.41
CA LEU A 357 0.33 -2.28 13.96
C LEU A 357 -0.29 -3.62 13.55
N ASP A 358 -0.36 -4.58 14.47
CA ASP A 358 -1.02 -5.89 14.26
C ASP A 358 -2.53 -5.74 14.02
N SER A 359 -3.17 -4.74 14.63
CA SER A 359 -4.57 -4.40 14.35
C SER A 359 -4.87 -3.99 12.90
N LEU A 360 -3.82 -3.70 12.12
CA LEU A 360 -3.88 -3.42 10.68
C LEU A 360 -3.41 -4.62 9.85
N ASP A 361 -3.23 -5.79 10.45
CA ASP A 361 -2.92 -7.05 9.79
C ASP A 361 -4.13 -7.99 9.82
N VAL A 362 -4.56 -8.39 8.62
CA VAL A 362 -5.66 -9.34 8.43
C VAL A 362 -5.20 -10.56 7.64
N ASN A 363 -3.89 -10.72 7.45
CA ASN A 363 -3.33 -11.84 6.69
C ASN A 363 -3.72 -13.18 7.32
N SER A 364 -3.65 -13.28 8.65
CA SER A 364 -4.05 -14.47 9.39
C SER A 364 -5.53 -14.82 9.15
N GLU A 365 -6.45 -13.85 9.23
CA GLU A 365 -7.89 -14.06 9.02
C GLU A 365 -8.22 -14.52 7.60
N ILE A 366 -7.56 -13.93 6.59
CA ILE A 366 -7.76 -14.28 5.18
C ILE A 366 -7.30 -15.71 4.89
N LEU A 367 -6.19 -16.13 5.51
CA LEU A 367 -5.63 -17.47 5.29
C LEU A 367 -6.48 -18.57 5.93
N HIS A 368 -7.13 -18.29 7.06
CA HIS A 368 -8.03 -19.26 7.70
C HIS A 368 -9.40 -19.33 7.02
N GLY A 369 -9.73 -18.37 6.15
CA GLY A 369 -11.02 -18.27 5.48
C GLY A 369 -12.09 -17.64 6.38
N ASP A 370 -11.68 -16.98 7.45
CA ASP A 370 -12.56 -16.27 8.35
C ASP A 370 -13.08 -14.98 7.70
N LYS A 371 -14.22 -14.48 8.20
CA LYS A 371 -14.71 -13.17 7.78
C LYS A 371 -13.72 -12.13 8.28
N VAL A 372 -13.08 -11.42 7.34
CA VAL A 372 -12.16 -10.31 7.66
C VAL A 372 -12.90 -9.31 8.53
N ASN A 373 -12.51 -9.23 9.79
CA ASN A 373 -13.14 -8.35 10.76
C ASN A 373 -12.32 -7.07 10.84
N VAL A 374 -12.49 -6.21 9.84
CA VAL A 374 -11.89 -4.88 9.90
C VAL A 374 -12.49 -4.14 11.07
N TRP A 375 -11.68 -3.82 12.07
CA TRP A 375 -12.12 -2.95 13.15
C TRP A 375 -12.61 -1.65 12.52
N ARG A 376 -13.88 -1.30 12.78
CA ARG A 376 -14.53 -0.07 12.30
C ARG A 376 -13.70 1.22 12.49
N PHE A 377 -12.74 1.22 13.41
CA PHE A 377 -11.90 2.36 13.76
C PHE A 377 -10.43 2.21 13.31
N SER A 378 -10.04 1.16 12.58
CA SER A 378 -8.65 0.97 12.09
C SER A 378 -8.15 2.17 11.26
N VAL A 379 -9.02 2.71 10.39
CA VAL A 379 -8.69 3.89 9.59
C VAL A 379 -8.48 5.11 10.49
N LEU A 380 -9.45 5.40 11.35
CA LEU A 380 -9.37 6.53 12.29
C LEU A 380 -8.13 6.44 13.18
N TYR A 381 -7.81 5.24 13.66
CA TYR A 381 -6.62 4.95 14.44
C TYR A 381 -5.36 5.31 13.67
N ALA A 382 -5.21 4.83 12.43
CA ALA A 382 -4.02 5.10 11.61
C ALA A 382 -3.81 6.60 11.34
N PHE A 383 -4.88 7.32 10.98
CA PHE A 383 -4.82 8.77 10.76
C PHE A 383 -4.51 9.54 12.05
N SER A 384 -5.15 9.17 13.16
CA SER A 384 -4.95 9.84 14.45
C SER A 384 -3.52 9.63 14.96
N TYR A 385 -3.01 8.40 14.92
CA TYR A 385 -1.66 8.08 15.35
C TYR A 385 -0.61 8.80 14.48
N THR A 386 -0.80 8.77 13.16
CA THR A 386 0.03 9.53 12.22
C THR A 386 0.05 11.02 12.55
N GLY A 387 -1.13 11.61 12.80
CA GLY A 387 -1.25 13.02 13.19
C GLY A 387 -0.46 13.34 14.47
N ILE A 388 -0.58 12.50 15.51
CA ILE A 388 0.16 12.66 16.77
C ILE A 388 1.67 12.60 16.55
N VAL A 389 2.15 11.59 15.80
CA VAL A 389 3.59 11.43 15.52
C VAL A 389 4.14 12.61 14.72
N LEU A 390 3.40 13.07 13.69
CA LEU A 390 3.79 14.23 12.89
C LEU A 390 3.78 15.53 13.71
N LEU A 391 2.80 15.72 14.60
CA LEU A 391 2.80 16.85 15.53
C LEU A 391 4.04 16.83 16.42
N GLY A 392 4.42 15.66 16.95
CA GLY A 392 5.67 15.47 17.67
C GLY A 392 6.89 15.88 16.84
N ALA A 393 6.95 15.44 15.58
CA ALA A 393 8.04 15.78 14.66
C ALA A 393 8.12 17.29 14.40
N ILE A 394 6.97 17.95 14.21
CA ILE A 394 6.87 19.41 14.01
C ILE A 394 7.37 20.16 15.25
N LEU A 395 6.98 19.73 16.46
CA LEU A 395 7.38 20.36 17.71
C LEU A 395 8.89 20.28 17.94
N ILE A 396 9.50 19.13 17.67
CA ILE A 396 10.96 18.92 17.76
C ILE A 396 11.66 19.81 16.73
N PHE A 397 11.20 19.79 15.47
CA PHE A 397 11.79 20.58 14.39
C PHE A 397 11.67 22.10 14.60
N ARG A 398 10.62 22.56 15.30
CA ARG A 398 10.46 23.98 15.67
C ARG A 398 11.53 24.44 16.67
N LYS A 399 11.94 23.59 17.62
CA LYS A 399 12.93 23.93 18.64
C LYS A 399 14.37 23.93 18.11
N ARG A 400 14.64 23.29 16.96
CA ARG A 400 15.97 23.26 16.35
C ARG A 400 16.30 24.62 15.75
N ASN A 401 17.16 25.38 16.42
CA ASN A 401 17.74 26.60 15.86
C ASN A 401 18.87 26.19 14.93
N PHE A 402 18.70 26.41 13.63
CA PHE A 402 19.77 26.34 12.64
C PHE A 402 20.64 27.58 12.85
N LYS A 403 21.58 27.51 13.79
CA LYS A 403 22.65 28.50 13.93
C LYS A 403 23.84 28.11 13.07
#